data_AF-X6N327-F1
#
_entry.id   AF-X6N327-F1
#
_cell.length_a   1.000
_cell.length_b   1.000
_cell.length_c   1.000
_cell.angle_alpha   90.00
_cell.angle_beta   90.00
_cell.angle_gamma   90.00
#
_symmetry.space_group_name_H-M   'P 1'
#
loop_
_entity.id
_entity.type
_entity.pdbx_description
1 polymer ?
#
loop_
_entity_poly.entity_id
_entity_poly.type
_entity_poly.pdbx_seq_one_letter_code
_entity_poly.pdbx_strand_id
1 'polypeptide(L)'
;MKQNREFSKVFELCLFVMKQSKSNDLLLETFKTLAQFLRLKWIPTNVIFESSMIEGLALQFYDLKPLRINVLEILVEIGGIKLPPNSQSYQDKLAHMFLRVLKSTIGKYGVSEKTNFDELLASSEANR
;
A
#
# COMPACT_ATOMS: atom_id res chain seq x y z
N MET A 1 6.18 19.98 13.54
CA MET A 1 4.97 19.44 14.18
C MET A 1 5.40 18.44 15.24
N LYS A 2 5.06 18.65 16.52
CA LYS A 2 5.42 17.73 17.61
C LYS A 2 4.75 16.37 17.35
N GLN A 3 5.54 15.31 17.27
CA GLN A 3 5.03 13.94 17.41
C GLN A 3 4.31 13.85 18.75
N ASN A 4 3.00 13.63 18.73
CA ASN A 4 2.29 13.24 19.92
C ASN A 4 2.68 11.77 20.18
N ARG A 5 3.39 11.50 21.29
CA ARG A 5 3.86 10.16 21.67
C ARG A 5 2.78 9.08 21.57
N GLU A 6 1.53 9.46 21.83
CA GLU A 6 0.38 8.56 21.73
C GLU A 6 0.12 8.09 20.29
N PHE A 7 0.39 8.92 19.26
CA PHE A 7 0.18 8.50 17.87
C PHE A 7 1.25 7.53 17.37
N SER A 8 2.49 7.64 17.84
CA SER A 8 3.53 6.65 17.54
C SER A 8 3.12 5.27 18.05
N LYS A 9 2.50 5.18 19.23
CA LYS A 9 1.99 3.92 19.78
C LYS A 9 0.87 3.31 18.94
N VAL A 10 -0.03 4.13 18.38
CA VAL A 10 -1.08 3.61 17.50
C VAL A 10 -0.48 3.06 16.21
N PHE A 11 0.52 3.73 15.64
CA PHE A 11 1.24 3.21 14.47
C PHE A 11 1.97 1.91 14.78
N GLU A 12 2.67 1.83 15.91
CA GLU A 12 3.30 0.58 16.38
C GLU A 12 2.29 -0.55 16.57
N LEU A 13 1.10 -0.25 17.10
CA LEU A 13 0.01 -1.21 17.21
C LEU A 13 -0.46 -1.68 15.83
N CYS A 14 -0.65 -0.78 14.86
CA CYS A 14 -1.00 -1.18 13.49
C CYS A 14 0.06 -2.12 12.90
N LEU A 15 1.35 -1.80 13.06
CA LEU A 15 2.44 -2.66 12.60
C LEU A 15 2.46 -4.01 13.32
N PHE A 16 2.17 -4.04 14.62
CA PHE A 16 2.07 -5.26 15.39
C PHE A 16 0.92 -6.15 14.90
N VAL A 17 -0.27 -5.57 14.69
CA VAL A 17 -1.43 -6.29 14.16
C VAL A 17 -1.15 -6.82 12.76
N MET A 18 -0.51 -6.04 11.89
CA MET A 18 -0.07 -6.52 10.57
C MET A 18 0.84 -7.75 10.68
N LYS A 19 1.78 -7.76 11.62
CA LYS A 19 2.72 -8.88 11.76
C LYS A 19 2.10 -10.13 12.39
N GLN A 20 1.17 -9.98 13.33
CA GLN A 20 0.71 -11.09 14.17
C GLN A 20 -0.71 -11.58 13.86
N SER A 21 -1.55 -10.74 13.24
CA SER A 21 -2.94 -11.11 12.99
C SER A 21 -3.08 -12.03 11.77
N LYS A 22 -3.94 -13.03 11.92
CA LYS A 22 -4.43 -13.90 10.82
C LYS A 22 -5.87 -13.58 10.41
N SER A 23 -6.55 -12.71 11.16
CA SER A 23 -7.93 -12.35 10.87
C SER A 23 -7.99 -11.27 9.80
N ASN A 24 -8.64 -11.57 8.68
CA ASN A 24 -8.81 -10.62 7.57
C ASN A 24 -9.62 -9.40 7.99
N ASP A 25 -10.65 -9.56 8.83
CA ASP A 25 -11.51 -8.45 9.27
C ASP A 25 -10.74 -7.45 10.13
N LEU A 26 -9.90 -7.96 11.05
CA LEU A 26 -9.05 -7.11 11.88
C LEU A 26 -7.99 -6.38 11.03
N LEU A 27 -7.39 -7.09 10.06
CA LEU A 27 -6.43 -6.48 9.14
C LEU A 27 -7.10 -5.39 8.28
N LEU A 28 -8.33 -5.62 7.83
CA LEU A 28 -9.09 -4.65 7.04
C LEU A 28 -9.33 -3.34 7.81
N GLU A 29 -9.81 -3.43 9.03
CA GLU A 29 -10.03 -2.24 9.88
C GLU A 29 -8.71 -1.55 10.26
N THR A 30 -7.65 -2.33 10.45
CA THR A 30 -6.29 -1.81 10.67
C THR A 30 -5.80 -1.01 9.45
N PHE A 31 -6.03 -1.52 8.23
CA PHE A 31 -5.65 -0.85 6.99
C PHE A 31 -6.43 0.44 6.75
N LYS A 32 -7.73 0.47 7.00
CA LYS A 32 -8.54 1.70 6.91
C LYS A 32 -8.00 2.78 7.86
N THR A 33 -7.72 2.38 9.11
CA THR A 33 -7.15 3.29 10.12
C THR A 33 -5.80 3.83 9.69
N LEU A 34 -4.92 2.95 9.19
CA LEU A 34 -3.60 3.30 8.70
C LEU A 34 -3.66 4.26 7.51
N ALA A 35 -4.54 4.00 6.53
CA ALA A 35 -4.75 4.87 5.38
C ALA A 35 -5.16 6.28 5.79
N GLN A 36 -6.04 6.40 6.79
CA GLN A 36 -6.48 7.69 7.32
C GLN A 36 -5.33 8.47 7.98
N PHE A 37 -4.44 7.80 8.71
CA PHE A 37 -3.29 8.46 9.34
C PHE A 37 -2.24 8.94 8.34
N LEU A 38 -2.05 8.20 7.25
CA LEU A 38 -1.17 8.61 6.14
C LEU A 38 -1.73 9.85 5.44
N ARG A 39 -3.03 9.87 5.14
CA ARG A 39 -3.72 11.03 4.53
C ARG A 39 -3.61 12.30 5.36
N LEU A 40 -3.76 12.17 6.67
CA LEU A 40 -3.66 13.31 7.59
C LEU A 40 -2.21 13.80 7.75
N LYS A 41 -1.22 13.12 7.15
CA LYS A 41 0.23 13.38 7.29
C LYS A 41 0.70 13.39 8.76
N TRP A 42 0.09 12.55 9.58
CA TRP A 42 0.41 12.48 11.01
C TRP A 42 1.66 11.67 11.30
N ILE A 43 2.06 10.79 10.38
CA ILE A 43 3.26 9.97 10.49
C ILE A 43 4.40 10.65 9.71
N PRO A 44 5.56 10.90 10.33
CA PRO A 44 6.71 11.43 9.61
C PRO A 44 7.15 10.51 8.47
N THR A 45 7.51 11.12 7.34
CA THR A 45 7.94 10.41 6.13
C THR A 45 9.04 9.38 6.41
N ASN A 46 10.07 9.76 7.17
CA ASN A 46 11.19 8.86 7.49
C ASN A 46 10.72 7.55 8.16
N VAL A 47 9.78 7.62 9.11
CA VAL A 47 9.28 6.43 9.82
C VAL A 47 8.57 5.46 8.87
N ILE A 48 7.82 5.98 7.90
CA ILE A 48 7.13 5.18 6.87
C ILE A 48 8.15 4.41 6.03
N PHE A 49 9.18 5.12 5.53
CA PHE A 49 10.18 4.56 4.60
C PHE A 49 11.27 3.70 5.26
N GLU A 50 11.48 3.87 6.56
CA GLU A 50 12.40 3.05 7.36
C GLU A 50 11.72 1.77 7.90
N SER A 51 10.39 1.78 8.02
CA SER A 51 9.64 0.61 8.48
C SER A 51 9.53 -0.49 7.41
N SER A 52 9.38 -1.74 7.85
CA SER A 52 9.08 -2.90 6.98
C SER A 52 7.64 -2.93 6.45
N MET A 53 6.90 -1.82 6.59
CA MET A 53 5.47 -1.75 6.26
C MET A 53 5.24 -1.82 4.75
N ILE A 54 6.02 -1.04 3.98
CA ILE A 54 5.90 -0.98 2.52
C ILE A 54 6.12 -2.36 1.91
N GLU A 55 7.15 -3.06 2.38
CA GLU A 55 7.46 -4.42 1.95
C GLU A 55 6.34 -5.40 2.29
N GLY A 56 5.82 -5.37 3.53
CA GLY A 56 4.71 -6.22 3.94
C GLY A 56 3.45 -5.98 3.09
N LEU A 57 3.10 -4.71 2.85
CA LEU A 57 1.96 -4.34 2.01
C LEU A 57 2.12 -4.86 0.58
N ALA A 58 3.26 -4.60 -0.06
CA ALA A 58 3.50 -4.96 -1.46
C ALA A 58 3.74 -6.46 -1.69
N LEU A 59 4.37 -7.17 -0.73
CA LEU A 59 4.79 -8.56 -0.90
C LEU A 59 3.81 -9.57 -0.29
N GLN A 60 3.17 -9.24 0.83
CA GLN A 60 2.36 -10.18 1.58
C GLN A 60 0.88 -9.90 1.43
N PHE A 61 0.46 -8.65 1.69
CA PHE A 61 -0.97 -8.34 1.78
C PHE A 61 -1.62 -8.06 0.42
N TYR A 62 -0.89 -7.47 -0.52
CA TYR A 62 -1.39 -7.21 -1.88
C TYR A 62 -1.89 -8.48 -2.58
N ASP A 63 -1.24 -9.61 -2.29
CA ASP A 63 -1.55 -10.85 -2.95
C ASP A 63 -2.88 -11.47 -2.46
N LEU A 64 -3.34 -11.08 -1.28
CA LEU A 64 -4.60 -11.51 -0.67
C LEU A 64 -5.79 -10.78 -1.31
N LYS A 65 -6.62 -11.52 -2.07
CA LYS A 65 -7.83 -10.99 -2.72
C LYS A 65 -8.70 -10.09 -1.83
N PRO A 66 -9.05 -10.44 -0.58
CA PRO A 66 -9.96 -9.62 0.23
C PRO A 66 -9.33 -8.29 0.69
N LEU A 67 -8.00 -8.19 0.76
CA LEU A 67 -7.31 -7.00 1.28
C LEU A 67 -6.71 -6.12 0.17
N ARG A 68 -6.63 -6.64 -1.06
CA ARG A 68 -5.87 -6.03 -2.15
C ARG A 68 -6.23 -4.57 -2.44
N ILE A 69 -7.51 -4.24 -2.49
CA ILE A 69 -7.97 -2.88 -2.80
C ILE A 69 -7.50 -1.92 -1.69
N ASN A 70 -7.71 -2.28 -0.43
CA ASN A 70 -7.31 -1.45 0.70
C ASN A 70 -5.80 -1.33 0.83
N VAL A 71 -5.06 -2.39 0.52
CA VAL A 71 -3.60 -2.33 0.42
C VAL A 71 -3.18 -1.36 -0.67
N LEU A 72 -3.79 -1.43 -1.86
CA LEU A 72 -3.48 -0.52 -2.96
C LEU A 72 -3.79 0.94 -2.61
N GLU A 73 -4.91 1.20 -1.93
CA GLU A 73 -5.25 2.53 -1.42
C GLU A 73 -4.11 3.07 -0.55
N ILE A 74 -3.62 2.29 0.41
CA ILE A 74 -2.49 2.69 1.27
C ILE A 74 -1.23 2.97 0.43
N LEU A 75 -0.89 2.08 -0.51
CA LEU A 75 0.31 2.24 -1.33
C LEU A 75 0.26 3.50 -2.21
N VAL A 76 -0.92 3.86 -2.73
CA VAL A 76 -1.13 5.12 -3.48
C VAL A 76 -0.94 6.33 -2.57
N GLU A 77 -1.48 6.31 -1.36
CA GLU A 77 -1.26 7.40 -0.39
C GLU A 77 0.23 7.57 -0.06
N ILE A 78 0.98 6.47 0.09
CA ILE A 78 2.42 6.51 0.31
C ILE A 78 3.16 7.07 -0.93
N GLY A 79 2.75 6.67 -2.13
CA GLY A 79 3.29 7.19 -3.39
C GLY A 79 3.03 8.68 -3.60
N GLY A 80 1.95 9.22 -3.02
CA GLY A 80 1.59 10.63 -3.06
C GLY A 80 2.35 11.53 -2.07
N ILE A 81 3.20 10.97 -1.20
CA ILE A 81 3.97 11.76 -0.23
C ILE A 81 5.00 12.62 -0.97
N LYS A 82 4.95 13.94 -0.76
CA LYS A 82 5.97 14.86 -1.29
C LYS A 82 7.32 14.57 -0.64
N LEU A 83 8.26 14.04 -1.42
CA LEU A 83 9.60 13.73 -0.97
C LEU A 83 10.51 14.98 -1.04
N PRO A 84 11.45 15.13 -0.09
CA PRO A 84 12.53 16.11 -0.21
C PRO A 84 13.40 15.87 -1.45
N PRO A 85 14.04 16.91 -2.01
CA PRO A 85 14.89 16.77 -3.19
C PRO A 85 16.10 15.82 -3.00
N ASN A 86 16.58 15.65 -1.77
CA ASN A 86 17.74 14.79 -1.45
C ASN A 86 17.33 13.35 -1.03
N SER A 87 16.16 12.87 -1.46
CA SER A 87 15.60 11.58 -1.02
C SER A 87 15.53 10.53 -2.14
N GLN A 88 16.60 10.40 -2.93
CA GLN A 88 16.67 9.42 -4.04
C GLN A 88 16.35 7.99 -3.57
N SER A 89 16.89 7.57 -2.42
CA SER A 89 16.62 6.23 -1.86
C SER A 89 15.12 5.96 -1.62
N TYR A 90 14.35 6.99 -1.24
CA TYR A 90 12.91 6.84 -1.05
C TYR A 90 12.17 6.73 -2.39
N GLN A 91 12.61 7.48 -3.40
CA GLN A 91 12.09 7.36 -4.76
C GLN A 91 12.34 5.96 -5.33
N ASP A 92 13.55 5.42 -5.15
CA ASP A 92 13.89 4.07 -5.62
C ASP A 92 13.04 3.01 -4.91
N LYS A 93 12.82 3.15 -3.59
CA LYS A 93 11.91 2.28 -2.83
C LYS A 93 10.48 2.32 -3.37
N LEU A 94 9.94 3.52 -3.66
CA LEU A 94 8.61 3.66 -4.25
C LEU A 94 8.53 3.01 -5.63
N ALA A 95 9.53 3.24 -6.48
CA ALA A 95 9.60 2.64 -7.80
C ALA A 95 9.61 1.10 -7.71
N HIS A 96 10.48 0.54 -6.86
CA HIS A 96 10.52 -0.91 -6.63
C HIS A 96 9.20 -1.48 -6.11
N MET A 97 8.55 -0.78 -5.18
CA MET A 97 7.25 -1.14 -4.63
C MET A 97 6.18 -1.20 -5.74
N PHE A 98 6.03 -0.13 -6.53
CA PHE A 98 5.03 -0.09 -7.61
C PHE A 98 5.33 -1.09 -8.72
N LEU A 99 6.60 -1.25 -9.11
CA LEU A 99 7.01 -2.27 -10.08
C LEU A 99 6.65 -3.69 -9.61
N ARG A 100 6.81 -3.97 -8.32
CA ARG A 100 6.42 -5.27 -7.74
C ARG A 100 4.92 -5.50 -7.80
N VAL A 101 4.11 -4.48 -7.48
CA VAL A 101 2.65 -4.52 -7.57
C VAL A 101 2.20 -4.73 -9.02
N LEU A 102 2.75 -3.96 -9.96
CA LEU A 102 2.46 -4.09 -11.39
C LEU A 102 2.83 -5.49 -11.90
N LYS A 103 4.02 -5.99 -11.58
CA LYS A 103 4.45 -7.35 -11.95
C LYS A 103 3.54 -8.43 -11.37
N SER A 104 3.12 -8.28 -10.11
CA SER A 104 2.15 -9.21 -9.49
C SER A 104 0.80 -9.17 -10.20
N THR A 105 0.34 -7.98 -10.58
CA THR A 105 -0.94 -7.78 -11.28
C THR A 105 -0.90 -8.40 -12.67
N ILE A 106 0.12 -8.07 -13.46
CA ILE A 106 0.34 -8.61 -14.81
C ILE A 106 0.40 -10.13 -14.77
N GLY A 107 1.19 -10.70 -13.86
CA GLY A 107 1.31 -12.15 -13.73
C GLY A 107 0.00 -12.86 -13.35
N LYS A 108 -0.86 -12.21 -12.55
CA LYS A 108 -2.15 -12.78 -12.12
C LYS A 108 -3.25 -12.66 -13.15
N TYR A 109 -3.24 -11.59 -13.93
CA TYR A 109 -4.33 -11.27 -14.87
C TYR A 109 -3.95 -11.47 -16.33
N GLY A 110 -2.73 -11.95 -16.61
CA GLY A 110 -2.28 -12.22 -17.98
C GLY A 110 -2.23 -10.98 -18.87
N VAL A 111 -2.03 -9.80 -18.26
CA VAL A 111 -1.98 -8.52 -18.98
C VAL A 111 -0.64 -8.44 -19.70
N SER A 112 -0.64 -8.66 -21.02
CA SER A 112 0.52 -8.46 -21.89
C SER A 112 0.81 -6.97 -22.06
N GLU A 113 2.05 -6.60 -22.44
CA GLU A 113 2.41 -5.21 -22.84
C GLU A 113 1.52 -4.65 -23.96
N LYS A 114 0.82 -5.51 -24.69
CA LYS A 114 -0.12 -5.15 -25.77
C LYS A 114 -1.58 -5.20 -25.37
N THR A 115 -1.89 -5.41 -24.10
CA THR A 115 -3.27 -5.56 -23.66
C THR A 115 -3.99 -4.23 -23.76
N ASN A 116 -4.95 -4.17 -24.68
CA ASN A 116 -5.85 -3.05 -24.82
C ASN A 116 -6.82 -3.02 -23.62
N PHE A 117 -6.62 -2.08 -22.71
CA PHE A 117 -7.44 -1.95 -21.51
C PHE A 117 -8.91 -1.64 -21.84
N ASP A 118 -9.18 -0.99 -22.98
CA ASP A 118 -10.55 -0.67 -23.42
C ASP A 118 -11.35 -1.94 -23.78
N GLU A 119 -10.71 -2.94 -24.41
CA GLU A 119 -11.37 -4.23 -24.74
C GLU A 119 -11.66 -5.07 -23.49
N LEU A 120 -10.77 -5.06 -22.50
CA LEU A 120 -10.98 -5.76 -21.24
C LEU A 120 -12.10 -5.14 -20.40
N LEU A 121 -12.21 -3.82 -20.38
CA LEU A 121 -13.28 -3.13 -19.67
C LEU A 121 -14.64 -3.42 -20.34
N ALA A 122 -14.71 -3.32 -21.67
CA ALA A 122 -15.93 -3.62 -22.43
C ALA A 122 -16.41 -5.07 -22.23
N SER A 123 -15.50 -6.05 -22.20
CA SER A 123 -15.87 -7.45 -21.94
C SER A 123 -16.32 -7.72 -20.50
N SER A 124 -15.85 -6.92 -19.53
CA SER A 124 -16.29 -7.01 -18.13
C SER A 124 -17.66 -6.37 -17.90
N GLU A 125 -17.98 -5.31 -18.64
CA GLU A 125 -19.28 -4.63 -18.61
C GLU A 125 -20.36 -5.45 -19.33
N ALA A 126 -20.01 -6.18 -20.39
CA ALA A 126 -20.91 -7.08 -21.10
C ALA A 126 -21.29 -8.35 -20.32
N ASN A 127 -20.55 -8.69 -19.26
CA ASN A 127 -20.77 -9.87 -18.41
C ASN A 127 -21.43 -9.54 -17.06
N ARG A 128 -21.95 -8.31 -16.90
CA ARG A 128 -22.81 -7.89 -15.77
C ARG A 128 -24.26 -7.79 -16.21
#